data_AF-U7Q9Q7-F1
#
_entry.id   AF-U7Q9Q7-F1
#
_cell.length_a   1.000
_cell.length_b   1.000
_cell.length_c   1.000
_cell.angle_alpha   90.00
_cell.angle_beta   90.00
_cell.angle_gamma   90.00
#
_symmetry.space_group_name_H-M   'P 1'
#
loop_
_entity.id
_entity.type
_entity.pdbx_description
1 polymer ?
#
loop_
_entity_poly.entity_id
_entity_poly.type
_entity_poly.pdbx_seq_one_letter_code
_entity_poly.pdbx_strand_id
1 'polypeptide(L)' 'MHLSEITHPNQLHGLSIHELQEIARQIREKHLETVAATGGHLGPGLGVVELTLALYQTLDLDRDKVVWDVGHQAYPHK' A
#
# COMPACT_ATOMS: atom_id res chain seq x y z
N MET A 1 -1.21 14.82 0.63
CA MET A 1 -1.06 13.93 1.79
C MET A 1 0.24 13.16 1.61
N HIS A 2 1.08 13.11 2.65
CA HIS A 2 2.30 12.32 2.64
C HIS A 2 2.00 10.92 3.21
N LEU A 3 2.65 9.86 2.71
CA LEU A 3 2.43 8.48 3.17
C LEU A 3 2.67 8.34 4.68
N SER A 4 3.62 9.10 5.23
CA SER A 4 3.92 9.11 6.67
C SER A 4 2.81 9.72 7.55
N GLU A 5 1.83 10.41 6.96
CA GLU A 5 0.68 10.99 7.67
C GLU A 5 -0.49 9.99 7.77
N ILE A 6 -0.42 8.89 7.01
CA ILE A 6 -1.44 7.84 7.02
C ILE A 6 -1.10 6.88 8.17
N THR A 7 -1.96 6.91 9.18
CA THR A 7 -1.89 6.04 10.37
C THR A 7 -2.98 4.99 10.38
N HIS A 8 -4.02 5.15 9.54
CA HIS A 8 -5.09 4.19 9.37
C HIS A 8 -5.53 4.09 7.89
N PRO A 9 -5.75 2.88 7.34
CA PRO A 9 -6.12 2.69 5.92
C PRO A 9 -7.42 3.39 5.50
N ASN A 10 -8.39 3.51 6.41
CA ASN A 10 -9.64 4.24 6.13
C ASN A 10 -9.41 5.73 5.83
N GLN A 11 -8.22 6.29 6.11
CA GLN A 11 -7.88 7.66 5.68
C GLN A 11 -7.73 7.80 4.16
N LEU A 12 -7.68 6.69 3.42
CA LEU A 12 -7.71 6.69 1.95
C LEU A 12 -9.11 6.94 1.38
N HIS A 13 -10.15 6.82 2.22
CA HIS A 13 -11.54 7.04 1.79
C HIS A 13 -11.73 8.49 1.31
N GLY A 14 -12.35 8.65 0.15
CA GLY A 14 -12.64 9.97 -0.42
C GLY A 14 -11.46 10.68 -1.08
N LEU A 15 -10.25 10.11 -1.05
CA LEU A 15 -9.12 10.63 -1.82
C LEU A 15 -9.41 10.53 -3.32
N SER A 16 -8.97 11.55 -4.06
CA SER A 16 -9.01 11.55 -5.51
C SER A 16 -8.03 10.53 -6.10
N ILE A 17 -8.27 10.13 -7.35
CA ILE A 17 -7.35 9.24 -8.08
C ILE A 17 -5.93 9.82 -8.12
N HIS A 18 -5.78 11.13 -8.28
CA HIS A 18 -4.48 11.79 -8.30
C HIS A 18 -3.76 11.67 -6.95
N GLU A 19 -4.47 11.85 -5.84
CA GLU A 19 -3.88 11.66 -4.50
C GLU A 19 -3.49 10.20 -4.25
N LEU A 20 -4.30 9.24 -4.71
CA LEU A 20 -3.97 7.81 -4.62
C LEU A 20 -2.74 7.46 -5.47
N GLN A 21 -2.59 8.02 -6.66
CA GLN A 21 -1.40 7.83 -7.51
C GLN A 21 -0.14 8.38 -6.84
N GLU A 22 -0.25 9.51 -6.15
CA GLU A 22 0.85 10.10 -5.40
C GLU A 22 1.25 9.23 -4.19
N ILE A 23 0.27 8.67 -3.47
CA ILE A 23 0.52 7.70 -2.40
C ILE A 23 1.17 6.43 -2.97
N ALA A 24 0.70 5.91 -4.11
CA ALA A 24 1.28 4.74 -4.76
C ALA A 24 2.75 4.95 -5.12
N ARG A 25 3.10 6.15 -5.62
CA ARG A 25 4.49 6.54 -5.91
C ARG A 25 5.35 6.47 -4.64
N GLN A 26 4.89 7.06 -3.54
CA GLN A 26 5.62 7.06 -2.27
C GLN A 26 5.79 5.65 -1.68
N ILE A 27 4.78 4.77 -1.81
CA ILE A 27 4.89 3.36 -1.41
C ILE A 27 5.98 2.64 -2.21
N ARG A 28 5.99 2.82 -3.54
CA ARG A 28 7.00 2.21 -4.42
C ARG A 28 8.41 2.68 -4.08
N GLU A 29 8.58 3.97 -3.82
CA GLU A 29 9.87 4.55 -3.40
C GLU A 29 10.33 3.96 -2.07
N LYS A 30 9.45 3.93 -1.07
CA LYS A 30 9.76 3.34 0.24
C LYS A 30 10.12 1.86 0.15
N HIS A 31 9.42 1.12 -0.71
CA HIS A 31 9.68 -0.30 -0.92
C HIS A 31 11.04 -0.52 -1.57
N LEU A 32 11.40 0.27 -2.58
CA LEU A 32 12.72 0.24 -3.22
C LEU A 32 13.84 0.55 -2.23
N GLU A 33 13.70 1.60 -1.43
CA GLU A 33 14.68 1.96 -0.38
C GLU A 33 14.90 0.82 0.61
N THR A 34 13.80 0.19 1.05
CA THR A 34 13.84 -0.89 2.04
C THR A 34 14.54 -2.12 1.46
N VAL A 35 14.12 -2.58 0.28
CA VAL A 35 14.67 -3.78 -0.36
C VAL A 35 16.11 -3.57 -0.83
N ALA A 36 16.48 -2.36 -1.24
CA ALA A 36 17.87 -2.04 -1.58
C ALA A 36 18.82 -2.21 -0.39
N ALA A 37 18.35 -1.91 0.83
CA ALA A 37 19.13 -2.04 2.05
C ALA A 37 19.14 -3.47 2.62
N THR A 38 18.03 -4.22 2.52
CA THR A 38 17.87 -5.50 3.23
C THR A 38 17.83 -6.74 2.34
N GLY A 39 17.68 -6.58 1.01
CA GLY A 39 17.24 -7.64 0.11
C GLY A 39 15.77 -8.02 0.33
N GLY A 40 15.21 -8.87 -0.54
CA GLY A 40 13.82 -9.36 -0.43
C GLY A 40 13.05 -9.49 -1.75
N HIS A 41 11.74 -9.74 -1.65
CA HIS A 41 10.84 -9.91 -2.79
C HIS A 41 10.39 -8.57 -3.39
N LEU A 42 11.19 -8.03 -4.31
CA LEU A 42 10.91 -6.74 -4.95
C LEU A 42 9.68 -6.76 -5.88
N GLY A 43 9.66 -7.69 -6.84
CA GLY A 43 8.64 -7.73 -7.90
C GLY A 43 7.20 -7.92 -7.38
N PRO A 44 6.95 -8.89 -6.48
CA PRO A 44 5.61 -9.17 -5.98
C PRO A 44 4.98 -8.01 -5.21
N GLY A 45 5.75 -7.30 -4.37
CA GLY A 45 5.27 -6.14 -3.63
C GLY A 45 4.93 -4.95 -4.54
N LEU A 46 5.80 -4.66 -5.52
CA LEU A 46 5.55 -3.60 -6.50
C LEU A 46 4.30 -3.87 -7.36
N GLY A 47 4.01 -5.14 -7.68
CA GLY A 47 2.90 -5.50 -8.55
C GLY A 47 1.50 -5.37 -7.96
N VAL A 48 1.38 -5.15 -6.63
CA VAL A 48 0.08 -5.07 -5.94
C VAL A 48 -0.17 -3.74 -5.23
N VAL A 49 0.64 -2.71 -5.49
CA VAL A 49 0.49 -1.39 -4.85
C VAL A 49 -0.89 -0.81 -5.12
N GLU A 50 -1.28 -0.69 -6.38
CA GLU A 50 -2.57 -0.11 -6.77
C GLU A 50 -3.75 -0.99 -6.33
N LEU A 51 -3.60 -2.32 -6.35
CA LEU A 51 -4.61 -3.24 -5.83
C LEU A 51 -4.84 -3.01 -4.32
N THR A 52 -3.77 -2.86 -3.56
CA THR A 52 -3.84 -2.63 -2.11
C THR A 52 -4.55 -1.30 -1.80
N LEU A 53 -4.18 -0.23 -2.51
CA LEU A 53 -4.83 1.08 -2.35
C LEU A 53 -6.31 1.03 -2.74
N ALA A 54 -6.67 0.35 -3.84
CA ALA A 54 -8.06 0.21 -4.25
C ALA A 54 -8.89 -0.57 -3.22
N LEU A 55 -8.35 -1.65 -2.66
CA LEU A 55 -9.00 -2.40 -1.58
C LEU A 55 -9.24 -1.50 -0.36
N TYR A 56 -8.27 -0.71 0.06
CA TYR A 56 -8.38 0.09 1.30
C TYR A 56 -9.15 1.40 1.10
N GLN A 57 -9.25 1.89 -0.13
CA GLN A 57 -10.17 2.96 -0.48
C GLN A 57 -11.63 2.48 -0.45
N THR A 58 -11.87 1.18 -0.67
CA THR A 58 -13.22 0.62 -0.86
C THR A 58 -13.76 -0.07 0.40
N LEU A 59 -12.91 -0.81 1.10
CA LEU A 59 -13.27 -1.58 2.29
C LEU A 59 -13.17 -0.70 3.54
N ASP A 60 -13.96 -1.05 4.56
CA ASP A 60 -13.85 -0.46 5.88
C ASP A 60 -13.01 -1.37 6.77
N LEU A 61 -11.73 -1.05 6.99
CA LEU A 61 -10.82 -1.93 7.73
C LEU A 61 -11.00 -1.92 9.26
N ASP A 62 -11.98 -1.16 9.78
CA ASP A 62 -12.47 -1.34 11.15
C ASP A 62 -13.40 -2.57 11.25
N ARG A 63 -13.93 -3.05 10.13
CA ARG A 63 -14.96 -4.11 10.06
C ARG A 63 -14.56 -5.27 9.15
N ASP A 64 -14.09 -4.95 7.95
CA ASP A 64 -13.72 -5.87 6.90
C ASP A 64 -12.30 -6.42 7.12
N LYS A 65 -12.03 -7.59 6.55
CA LYS A 65 -10.73 -8.25 6.64
C LYS A 65 -10.16 -8.47 5.24
N VAL A 66 -8.91 -8.06 5.05
CA VAL A 66 -8.13 -8.37 3.84
C VAL A 66 -7.12 -9.46 4.18
N VAL A 67 -7.13 -10.54 3.40
CA VAL A 67 -6.24 -11.68 3.58
C VAL A 67 -5.37 -11.81 2.33
N TRP A 68 -4.05 -11.73 2.53
CA TRP A 68 -3.05 -11.96 1.49
C TRP A 68 -2.55 -13.40 1.57
N ASP A 69 -2.80 -14.19 0.53
CA ASP A 69 -2.27 -15.57 0.44
C ASP A 69 -0.73 -15.54 0.34
N VAL A 70 -0.05 -16.39 1.12
CA VAL A 70 1.41 -16.39 1.38
C VAL A 70 1.95 -15.11 2.05
N GLY A 71 1.67 -13.93 1.48
CA GLY A 71 1.98 -12.63 2.06
C GLY A 71 3.29 -11.96 1.59
N HIS A 72 4.04 -12.59 0.67
CA HIS A 72 5.28 -12.03 0.13
C HIS A 72 5.06 -10.77 -0.74
N GLN A 73 3.84 -10.59 -1.24
CA GLN A 73 3.34 -9.41 -1.95
C GLN A 73 2.79 -8.33 -1.03
N ALA A 74 2.55 -8.62 0.26
CA ALA A 74 1.85 -7.74 1.18
C ALA A 74 2.73 -6.60 1.74
N TYR A 75 3.80 -6.20 1.05
CA TYR A 75 4.60 -5.04 1.46
C TYR A 75 3.81 -3.73 1.43
N PRO A 76 3.01 -3.43 0.40
CA PRO A 76 2.16 -2.22 0.41
C PRO A 76 1.09 -2.22 1.50
N HIS A 77 0.77 -3.38 2.08
CA HIS A 77 -0.16 -3.50 3.20
C HIS A 77 0.49 -3.14 4.55
N LYS A 78 1.80 -3.37 4.69
CA LYS A 78 2.55 -3.17 5.92
C LYS A 78 3.04 -1.73 6.05
#